data_AF-A0A139TUR5-F1
#
_entry.id   AF-A0A139TUR5-F1
#
_cell.length_a   1.000
_cell.length_b   1.000
_cell.length_c   1.000
_cell.angle_alpha   90.00
_cell.angle_beta   90.00
_cell.angle_gamma   90.00
#
_symmetry.space_group_name_H-M   'P 1'
#
loop_
_entity.id
_entity.type
_entity.pdbx_description
1 polymer ?
#
loop_
_entity_poly.entity_id
_entity_poly.type
_entity_poly.pdbx_seq_one_letter_code
_entity_poly.pdbx_strand_id
1 'polypeptide(L)' 'MSKTTTEPDKKTEQAPVIDTNVIILKKTRIGNSIFLPKARISVTKALAEKLEADGKASIIY' A
#
# COMPACT_ATOMS: atom_id res chain seq x y z
N MET A 1 -10.94 25.77 36.88
CA MET A 1 -10.75 25.31 35.50
C MET A 1 -10.86 23.80 35.47
N SER A 2 -11.81 23.23 34.75
CA SER A 2 -11.81 21.85 34.24
C SER A 2 -13.13 21.62 33.51
N LYS A 3 -13.10 21.52 32.17
CA LYS A 3 -14.10 20.76 31.42
C LYS A 3 -13.56 20.36 30.06
N THR A 4 -13.47 19.04 29.91
CA THR A 4 -13.21 18.21 28.75
C THR A 4 -14.00 18.62 27.52
N THR A 5 -13.39 18.62 26.34
CA THR A 5 -14.11 18.36 25.09
C THR A 5 -13.24 17.53 24.15
N THR A 6 -13.74 16.33 23.93
CA THR A 6 -13.42 15.26 23.01
C THR A 6 -13.03 15.76 21.60
N GLU A 7 -11.85 15.36 21.13
CA GLU A 7 -11.68 15.03 19.71
C GLU A 7 -11.52 13.51 19.66
N PRO A 8 -12.48 12.77 19.08
CA PRO A 8 -12.23 11.36 18.80
C PRO A 8 -11.15 11.32 17.73
N ASP A 9 -10.02 10.74 18.13
CA ASP A 9 -8.97 10.17 17.29
C ASP A 9 -9.46 9.97 15.86
N LYS A 10 -8.87 10.70 14.91
CA LYS A 10 -9.10 10.58 13.47
C LYS A 10 -9.21 9.08 13.14
N LYS A 11 -10.44 8.58 13.04
CA LYS A 11 -10.75 7.38 12.27
C LYS A 11 -10.40 7.77 10.85
N THR A 12 -9.14 7.59 10.51
CA THR A 12 -8.68 7.51 9.14
C THR A 12 -9.48 6.35 8.61
N GLU A 13 -10.56 6.69 7.90
CA GLU A 13 -11.38 5.77 7.15
C GLU A 13 -10.38 4.96 6.32
N GLN A 14 -10.06 3.76 6.80
CA GLN A 14 -9.23 2.83 6.06
C GLN A 14 -10.12 2.47 4.88
N ALA A 15 -9.96 3.24 3.81
CA ALA A 15 -10.53 2.94 2.50
C ALA A 15 -10.37 1.43 2.31
N PRO A 16 -11.43 0.71 1.91
CA PRO A 16 -11.41 -0.74 1.84
C PRO A 16 -10.11 -1.15 1.19
N VAL A 17 -9.23 -1.76 1.98
CA VAL A 17 -7.88 -2.11 1.54
C VAL A 17 -8.09 -3.31 0.64
N ILE A 18 -8.42 -3.06 -0.62
CA ILE A 18 -8.45 -4.10 -1.64
C ILE A 18 -6.99 -4.43 -1.89
N ASP A 19 -6.52 -5.42 -1.14
CA ASP A 19 -5.20 -5.99 -1.28
C ASP A 19 -5.13 -6.71 -2.63
N THR A 20 -4.32 -6.15 -3.51
CA THR A 20 -4.00 -6.66 -4.82
C THR A 20 -2.62 -7.31 -4.73
N ASN A 21 -2.54 -8.57 -5.14
CA ASN A 21 -1.28 -9.29 -5.16
C ASN A 21 -0.46 -8.86 -6.37
N VAL A 22 0.80 -8.52 -6.14
CA VAL A 22 1.74 -8.18 -7.19
C VAL A 22 3.03 -8.98 -7.06
N ILE A 23 3.64 -9.27 -8.20
CA ILE A 23 5.02 -9.76 -8.26
C ILE A 23 5.95 -8.63 -8.69
N ILE A 24 6.96 -8.37 -7.87
CA ILE A 24 7.97 -7.37 -8.16
C ILE A 24 8.87 -7.90 -9.28
N LEU A 25 9.03 -7.14 -10.37
CA LEU A 25 9.87 -7.54 -11.51
C LEU A 25 11.31 -7.03 -11.36
N LYS A 26 11.48 -5.88 -10.71
CA LYS A 26 12.76 -5.20 -10.52
C LYS A 26 12.89 -4.74 -9.07
N LYS A 27 14.12 -4.60 -8.56
CA LYS A 27 14.36 -4.13 -7.19
C LYS A 27 13.64 -2.80 -6.97
N THR A 28 12.61 -2.80 -6.14
CA THR A 28 11.68 -1.67 -6.00
C THR A 28 11.56 -1.26 -4.55
N ARG A 29 11.70 0.04 -4.29
CA ARG A 29 11.44 0.61 -2.97
C ARG A 29 9.97 1.00 -2.88
N ILE A 30 9.28 0.49 -1.87
CA ILE A 30 7.90 0.83 -1.54
C ILE A 30 7.89 1.31 -0.10
N GLY A 31 7.56 2.59 0.10
CA GLY A 31 7.71 3.25 1.39
C GLY A 31 9.16 3.16 1.89
N ASN A 32 9.35 2.62 3.09
CA ASN A 32 10.69 2.41 3.65
C ASN A 32 11.30 1.02 3.37
N SER A 33 10.56 0.13 2.71
CA SER A 33 10.99 -1.23 2.42
C SER A 33 11.52 -1.35 0.99
N ILE A 34 12.53 -2.20 0.81
CA ILE A 34 13.07 -2.54 -0.51
C ILE A 34 12.70 -3.99 -0.82
N PHE A 35 11.99 -4.18 -1.93
CA PHE A 35 11.58 -5.49 -2.41
C PHE A 35 12.49 -5.97 -3.54
N LEU A 36 12.89 -7.22 -3.45
CA LEU A 36 13.72 -7.87 -4.46
C LEU A 36 12.86 -8.31 -5.66
N PRO A 37 13.47 -8.45 -6.85
CA PRO A 37 12.81 -9.11 -7.98
C PRO A 37 12.23 -10.47 -7.59
N LYS A 38 11.10 -10.83 -8.17
CA LYS A 38 10.28 -12.02 -7.89
C LYS A 38 9.63 -12.07 -6.51
N ALA A 39 9.79 -11.03 -5.67
CA ALA A 39 9.04 -10.94 -4.42
C ALA A 39 7.54 -10.81 -4.70
N ARG A 40 6.72 -11.58 -3.98
CA ARG A 40 5.26 -11.48 -4.02
C ARG A 40 4.81 -10.70 -2.80
N ILE A 41 4.04 -9.65 -3.03
CA ILE A 41 3.51 -8.79 -1.97
C ILE A 41 2.07 -8.44 -2.25
N SER A 42 1.33 -8.15 -1.20
CA SER A 42 -0.01 -7.58 -1.29
C SER A 42 0.09 -6.09 -1.02
N VAL A 43 -0.49 -5.29 -1.91
CA VAL A 43 -0.54 -3.83 -1.80
C VAL A 43 -1.92 -3.34 -2.19
N THR A 44 -2.26 -2.11 -1.83
CA THR A 44 -3.53 -1.51 -2.31
C THR A 44 -3.59 -1.50 -3.84
N LYS A 45 -4.80 -1.68 -4.39
CA LYS A 45 -5.04 -1.64 -5.85
C LYS A 45 -4.39 -0.42 -6.53
N ALA A 46 -4.54 0.76 -5.96
CA ALA A 46 -3.95 1.98 -6.52
C ALA A 46 -2.41 1.94 -6.59
N LEU A 47 -1.77 1.31 -5.60
CA LEU A 47 -0.32 1.13 -5.61
C LEU A 47 0.08 0.02 -6.59
N ALA A 48 -0.68 -1.06 -6.67
CA ALA A 48 -0.46 -2.15 -7.63
C ALA A 48 -0.47 -1.62 -9.07
N GLU A 49 -1.52 -0.88 -9.45
CA GLU A 49 -1.66 -0.25 -10.78
C GLU A 49 -0.52 0.71 -11.08
N LYS A 50 -0.09 1.51 -10.09
CA LYS A 50 1.06 2.41 -10.23
C LYS A 50 2.37 1.66 -10.45
N LEU A 51 2.60 0.57 -9.71
CA LEU A 51 3.79 -0.26 -9.85
C LEU A 51 3.82 -1.02 -11.18
N GLU A 52 2.64 -1.43 -11.68
CA GLU A 52 2.49 -2.05 -12.98
C GLU A 52 2.73 -1.06 -14.13
N ALA A 53 2.14 0.13 -14.07
CA ALA A 53 2.34 1.18 -15.07
C ALA A 53 3.81 1.65 -15.17
N ASP A 54 4.56 1.63 -14.07
CA ASP A 54 6.00 1.92 -14.04
C ASP A 54 6.85 0.72 -14.51
N GLY A 55 6.25 -0.45 -14.75
CA GLY A 55 6.95 -1.68 -15.12
C GLY A 55 7.85 -2.23 -14.00
N LYS A 56 7.53 -1.88 -12.75
CA LYS A 56 8.25 -2.31 -11.54
C LYS A 56 7.68 -3.60 -10.95
N ALA A 57 6.38 -3.82 -11.12
CA ALA A 57 5.67 -5.02 -10.69
C ALA A 57 4.67 -5.47 -11.76
N SER A 58 4.08 -6.64 -11.59
CA SER A 58 2.90 -7.09 -12.35
C SER A 58 1.82 -7.55 -11.39
N ILE A 59 0.57 -7.24 -11.71
CA ILE A 59 -0.59 -7.69 -10.95
C ILE A 59 -0.81 -9.18 -11.20
N ILE A 60 -1.11 -9.93 -10.13
CA ILE A 60 -1.46 -11.34 -10.19
C ILE A 60 -2.95 -11.47 -9.83
N TYR A 61 -3.71 -12.10 -10.72
CA TYR A 61 -5.13 -12.44 -10.55
C TYR A 61 -5.30 -13.83 -9.93
#